data_AF-A0A254QZ30-F1
#
_entry.id   AF-A0A254QZ30-F1
#
_cell.length_a   1.000
_cell.length_b   1.000
_cell.length_c   1.000
_cell.angle_alpha   90.00
_cell.angle_beta   90.00
_cell.angle_gamma   90.00
#
_symmetry.space_group_name_H-M   'P 1'
#
loop_
_entity.id
_entity.type
_entity.pdbx_description
1 polymer ?
#
loop_
_entity_poly.entity_id
_entity_poly.type
_entity_poly.pdbx_seq_one_letter_code
_entity_poly.pdbx_strand_id
1 'polypeptide(L)'
;MAERALSEEAMLAGLHDIRLPSHSAGGVLADLLAAVALGLILAVFVALVLRFLLRSRPPAKPVSMKDRLTRIGALPEDAQRLALLHLLKQDHPQVYARISSRLYEPGGMPDLRDLKGEVSGRD
;
A
#
# COMPACT_ATOMS: atom_id res chain seq x y z
N MET A 1 40.01 -36.35 50.00
CA MET A 1 39.61 -35.44 48.89
C MET A 1 38.58 -36.20 48.08
N ALA A 2 37.29 -35.88 48.25
CA ALA A 2 36.21 -36.57 47.58
C ALA A 2 35.39 -35.54 46.79
N GLU A 3 35.26 -35.79 45.50
CA GLU A 3 34.37 -35.11 44.57
C GLU A 3 32.96 -35.04 45.17
N ARG A 4 32.51 -33.84 45.55
CA ARG A 4 31.08 -33.62 45.76
C ARG A 4 30.44 -33.64 44.38
N ALA A 5 29.88 -34.79 44.03
CA ALA A 5 28.94 -34.89 42.92
C ALA A 5 27.95 -33.72 43.03
N LEU A 6 27.81 -32.95 41.95
CA LEU A 6 26.76 -31.96 41.79
C LEU A 6 25.44 -32.71 41.93
N SER A 7 24.84 -32.69 43.13
CA SER A 7 23.55 -33.33 43.34
C SER A 7 22.51 -32.66 42.44
N GLU A 8 21.54 -33.43 41.98
CA GLU A 8 20.41 -32.91 41.20
C GLU A 8 19.75 -31.72 41.91
N GLU A 9 19.66 -31.75 43.24
CA GLU A 9 19.19 -30.65 44.07
C GLU A 9 20.06 -29.39 43.97
N ALA A 10 21.38 -29.51 43.91
CA ALA A 10 22.28 -28.36 43.73
C ALA A 10 22.19 -27.79 42.31
N MET A 11 21.98 -28.66 41.31
CA MET A 11 21.74 -28.24 39.92
C MET A 11 20.38 -27.52 39.77
N LEU A 12 19.32 -28.07 40.36
CA LEU A 12 17.99 -27.47 40.36
C LEU A 12 17.96 -26.17 41.17
N ALA A 13 18.66 -26.11 42.30
CA ALA A 13 18.80 -24.89 43.09
C ALA A 13 19.47 -23.77 42.28
N GLY A 14 20.54 -24.09 41.53
CA GLY A 14 21.19 -23.12 40.64
C GLY A 14 20.30 -22.67 39.48
N LEU A 15 19.39 -23.52 38.99
CA LEU A 15 18.42 -23.17 37.95
C LEU A 15 17.31 -22.24 38.48
N HIS A 16 16.92 -22.42 39.75
CA HIS A 16 15.92 -21.61 40.43
C HIS A 16 16.47 -20.29 40.99
N ASP A 17 17.80 -20.11 41.04
CA ASP A 17 18.47 -18.91 41.56
C ASP A 17 18.44 -17.70 40.60
N ILE A 18 17.91 -17.86 39.37
CA ILE A 18 17.63 -16.73 38.45
C ILE A 18 16.30 -16.05 38.81
N ARG A 19 16.03 -15.88 40.11
CA ARG A 19 14.95 -15.03 40.60
C ARG A 19 15.60 -13.71 41.00
N LEU A 20 15.49 -12.72 40.12
CA LEU A 20 15.82 -11.33 40.45
C LEU A 20 15.02 -10.92 41.71
N PRO A 21 15.65 -10.41 42.78
CA PRO A 21 14.94 -9.88 43.94
C PRO A 21 13.87 -8.88 43.51
N SER A 22 12.74 -8.78 44.22
CA SER A 22 11.67 -7.81 43.92
C SER A 22 12.10 -6.33 44.03
N HIS A 23 13.37 -6.08 44.39
CA HIS A 23 14.02 -4.77 44.43
C HIS A 23 15.16 -4.61 43.40
N SER A 24 15.19 -5.45 42.36
CA SER A 24 16.16 -5.34 41.27
C SER A 24 15.96 -4.07 40.42
N ALA A 25 17.03 -3.63 39.75
CA ALA A 25 17.07 -2.37 39.01
C ALA A 25 15.90 -2.22 38.02
N GLY A 26 15.04 -1.23 38.27
CA GLY A 26 13.96 -0.82 37.36
C GLY A 26 12.54 -0.95 37.93
N GLY A 27 12.31 -1.90 38.86
CA GLY A 27 11.02 -2.10 39.53
C GLY A 27 9.80 -2.08 38.58
N VAL A 28 8.68 -1.54 39.07
CA VAL A 28 7.40 -1.47 38.32
C VAL A 28 7.54 -0.74 36.98
N LEU A 29 8.41 0.29 36.89
CA LEU A 29 8.60 1.05 35.66
C LEU A 29 9.29 0.21 34.57
N ALA A 30 10.25 -0.64 34.94
CA ALA A 30 10.88 -1.55 34.00
C ALA A 30 9.90 -2.61 33.49
N ASP A 31 9.02 -3.12 34.36
CA ASP A 31 7.98 -4.08 33.96
C ASP A 31 6.99 -3.45 32.96
N LEU A 32 6.58 -2.20 33.21
CA LEU A 32 5.72 -1.45 32.29
C LEU A 32 6.40 -1.21 30.94
N LEU A 33 7.66 -0.80 30.94
CA LEU A 33 8.44 -0.60 29.71
C LEU A 33 8.64 -1.91 28.95
N ALA A 34 8.88 -3.02 29.64
CA ALA A 34 9.01 -4.35 29.04
C ALA A 34 7.68 -4.79 28.40
N ALA A 35 6.55 -4.58 29.08
CA ALA A 35 5.23 -4.86 28.54
C ALA A 35 4.93 -4.03 27.27
N VAL A 36 5.27 -2.74 27.28
CA VAL A 36 5.15 -1.86 26.10
C VAL A 36 6.04 -2.35 24.96
N ALA A 37 7.30 -2.68 25.25
CA ALA A 37 8.23 -3.18 24.23
C ALA A 37 7.72 -4.47 23.59
N LEU A 38 7.25 -5.43 24.38
CA LEU A 38 6.64 -6.67 23.88
C LEU A 38 5.39 -6.40 23.04
N GLY A 39 4.53 -5.49 23.49
CA GLY A 39 3.35 -5.08 22.72
C GLY A 39 3.70 -4.48 21.36
N LEU A 40 4.73 -3.61 21.30
CA LEU A 40 5.21 -3.02 20.06
C LEU A 40 5.82 -4.06 19.12
N ILE A 41 6.64 -4.97 19.65
CA ILE A 41 7.22 -6.08 18.86
C ILE A 41 6.11 -6.94 18.26
N LEU A 42 5.11 -7.30 19.06
CA LEU A 42 3.97 -8.08 18.60
C LEU A 42 3.15 -7.34 17.53
N ALA A 43 2.91 -6.04 17.72
CA ALA A 43 2.20 -5.22 16.75
C ALA A 43 2.94 -5.16 15.40
N VAL A 44 4.27 -4.97 15.42
CA VAL A 44 5.09 -4.99 14.20
C VAL A 44 5.03 -6.37 13.53
N PHE A 45 5.13 -7.44 14.31
CA PHE A 45 5.04 -8.81 13.79
C PHE A 45 3.70 -9.08 13.10
N VAL A 46 2.58 -8.73 13.75
CA VAL A 46 1.24 -8.85 13.16
C VAL A 46 1.11 -8.01 11.89
N ALA A 47 1.59 -6.76 11.90
CA ALA A 47 1.57 -5.90 10.72
C ALA A 47 2.39 -6.48 9.55
N LEU A 48 3.54 -7.11 9.82
CA LEU A 48 4.36 -7.77 8.81
C LEU A 48 3.66 -9.00 8.23
N VAL A 49 3.04 -9.83 9.07
CA VAL A 49 2.25 -11.00 8.64
C VAL A 49 1.08 -10.54 7.78
N LEU A 50 0.30 -9.57 8.24
CA LEU A 50 -0.80 -9.01 7.47
C LEU A 50 -0.32 -8.39 6.17
N ARG A 51 0.77 -7.61 6.18
CA ARG A 51 1.36 -7.06 4.97
C ARG A 51 1.75 -8.17 4.02
N PHE A 52 2.34 -9.27 4.49
CA PHE A 52 2.70 -10.38 3.62
C PHE A 52 1.47 -11.06 3.01
N LEU A 53 0.44 -11.35 3.81
CA LEU A 53 -0.79 -11.98 3.35
C LEU A 53 -1.60 -11.08 2.40
N LEU A 54 -1.67 -9.78 2.67
CA LEU A 54 -2.46 -8.81 1.90
C LEU A 54 -1.71 -8.21 0.71
N ARG A 55 -0.40 -8.42 0.58
CA ARG A 55 0.43 -7.94 -0.55
C ARG A 55 0.25 -8.74 -1.83
N SER A 56 -0.86 -9.46 -1.95
CA SER A 56 -1.32 -10.12 -3.18
C SER A 56 -1.93 -9.17 -4.21
N ARG A 57 -1.83 -7.84 -4.04
CA ARG A 57 -2.14 -6.91 -5.14
C ARG A 57 -0.87 -6.66 -5.95
N PRO A 58 -0.75 -7.20 -7.17
CA PRO A 58 0.35 -6.81 -8.04
C PRO A 58 0.31 -5.30 -8.22
N PRO A 59 1.47 -4.61 -8.29
CA PRO A 59 1.49 -3.23 -8.71
C PRO A 59 0.74 -3.17 -10.03
N ALA A 60 -0.30 -2.33 -10.11
CA ALA A 60 -1.05 -2.16 -11.34
C ALA A 60 -0.03 -1.88 -12.45
N LYS A 61 0.10 -2.83 -13.40
CA LYS A 61 0.99 -2.63 -14.55
C LYS A 61 0.66 -1.24 -15.11
N PRO A 62 1.66 -0.40 -15.41
CA PRO A 62 1.39 0.87 -16.06
C PRO A 62 0.60 0.58 -17.33
N VAL A 63 -0.68 0.92 -17.32
CA VAL A 63 -1.58 0.67 -18.45
C VAL A 63 -1.07 1.56 -19.57
N SER A 64 -0.51 0.94 -20.62
CA SER A 64 0.01 1.63 -21.79
C SER A 64 -1.09 2.50 -22.41
N MET A 65 -0.74 3.64 -23.01
CA MET A 65 -1.69 4.51 -23.71
C MET A 65 -2.50 3.71 -24.76
N LYS A 66 -1.86 2.75 -25.44
CA LYS A 66 -2.50 1.83 -26.39
C LYS A 66 -3.57 0.96 -25.74
N ASP A 67 -3.32 0.45 -24.53
CA ASP A 67 -4.32 -0.34 -23.79
C ASP A 67 -5.49 0.53 -23.32
N ARG A 68 -5.24 1.79 -22.95
CA ARG A 68 -6.29 2.76 -22.59
C ARG A 68 -7.19 3.05 -23.79
N LEU A 69 -6.60 3.35 -24.95
CA LEU A 69 -7.31 3.60 -26.20
C LEU A 69 -8.13 2.38 -26.65
N THR A 70 -7.57 1.17 -26.49
CA THR A 70 -8.27 -0.08 -26.87
C THR A 70 -9.47 -0.34 -25.96
N ARG A 71 -9.35 -0.10 -24.65
CA ARG A 71 -10.50 -0.18 -23.73
C ARG A 71 -11.56 0.85 -24.09
N ILE A 72 -11.16 2.09 -24.39
CA ILE A 72 -12.07 3.15 -24.79
C ILE A 72 -12.82 2.77 -26.08
N GLY A 73 -12.14 2.15 -27.04
CA GLY A 73 -12.75 1.68 -28.29
C GLY A 73 -13.83 0.61 -28.12
N ALA A 74 -13.90 -0.07 -26.98
CA ALA A 74 -14.91 -1.09 -26.68
C ALA A 74 -16.20 -0.52 -26.06
N LEU A 75 -16.25 0.78 -25.71
CA LEU A 75 -17.45 1.40 -25.15
C LEU A 75 -18.46 1.82 -26.24
N PRO A 76 -19.75 2.02 -25.90
CA PRO A 76 -20.70 2.71 -26.78
C PRO A 76 -20.21 4.13 -27.16
N GLU A 77 -20.56 4.64 -28.34
CA GLU A 77 -19.97 5.87 -28.90
C GLU A 77 -20.02 7.09 -27.96
N ASP A 78 -21.14 7.32 -27.27
CA ASP A 78 -21.28 8.43 -26.31
C ASP A 78 -20.32 8.28 -25.12
N ALA A 79 -20.15 7.05 -24.65
CA ALA A 79 -19.21 6.73 -23.59
C ALA A 79 -17.75 6.77 -24.07
N GLN A 80 -17.48 6.51 -25.37
CA GLN A 80 -16.15 6.72 -25.95
C GLN A 80 -15.78 8.21 -25.94
N ARG A 81 -16.70 9.08 -26.37
CA ARG A 81 -16.48 10.54 -26.41
C ARG A 81 -16.14 11.07 -25.03
N LEU A 82 -16.93 10.72 -24.01
CA LEU A 82 -16.70 11.12 -22.63
C LEU A 82 -15.35 10.61 -22.09
N ALA A 83 -15.01 9.34 -22.38
CA ALA A 83 -13.75 8.76 -21.93
C ALA A 83 -12.52 9.40 -22.58
N LEU A 84 -12.59 9.77 -23.86
CA LEU A 84 -11.53 10.52 -24.56
C LEU A 84 -11.37 11.94 -24.01
N LEU A 85 -12.47 12.63 -23.69
CA LEU A 85 -12.44 13.94 -23.03
C LEU A 85 -11.78 13.87 -21.65
N HIS A 86 -12.08 12.82 -20.86
CA HIS A 86 -11.41 12.61 -19.58
C HIS A 86 -9.91 12.32 -19.73
N LEU A 87 -9.53 11.54 -20.75
CA LEU A 87 -8.13 11.28 -21.05
C LEU A 87 -7.38 12.58 -21.44
N LEU A 88 -7.98 13.41 -22.30
CA LEU A 88 -7.43 14.73 -22.67
C LEU A 88 -7.32 15.67 -21.47
N LYS A 89 -8.27 15.64 -20.53
CA LYS A 89 -8.22 16.43 -19.30
C LYS A 89 -7.03 16.03 -18.41
N GLN A 90 -6.70 14.74 -18.36
CA GLN A 90 -5.63 14.20 -17.53
C GLN A 90 -4.24 14.47 -18.13
N ASP A 91 -4.07 14.20 -19.42
CA ASP A 91 -2.76 14.21 -20.06
C ASP A 91 -2.43 15.57 -20.73
N HIS A 92 -3.45 16.29 -21.20
CA HIS A 92 -3.29 17.55 -21.96
C HIS A 92 -4.35 18.61 -21.61
N PRO A 93 -4.31 19.19 -20.39
CA PRO A 93 -5.34 20.11 -19.89
C PRO A 93 -5.52 21.38 -20.75
N GLN A 94 -4.47 21.83 -21.44
CA GLN A 94 -4.51 22.99 -22.34
C GLN A 94 -5.41 22.74 -23.57
N VAL A 95 -5.38 21.52 -24.10
CA VAL A 95 -6.19 21.11 -25.25
C VAL A 95 -7.64 20.92 -24.81
N TYR A 96 -7.84 20.27 -23.65
CA TYR A 96 -9.15 20.16 -23.04
C TYR A 96 -9.80 21.53 -22.83
N ALA A 97 -9.06 22.53 -22.34
CA ALA A 97 -9.60 23.89 -22.16
C ALA A 97 -10.13 24.50 -23.47
N ARG A 98 -9.41 24.33 -24.58
CA ARG A 98 -9.82 24.81 -25.92
C ARG A 98 -11.06 24.10 -26.47
N ILE A 99 -11.22 22.81 -26.17
CA ILE A 99 -12.38 22.02 -26.62
C ILE A 99 -13.58 22.29 -25.70
N SER A 100 -13.35 22.44 -24.40
CA SER A 100 -14.39 22.63 -23.40
C SER A 100 -15.19 23.92 -23.57
N SER A 101 -14.58 24.97 -24.14
CA SER A 101 -15.28 26.22 -24.44
C SER A 101 -16.36 26.03 -25.52
N ARG A 102 -16.14 25.12 -26.48
CA ARG A 102 -17.10 24.79 -27.54
C ARG A 102 -18.15 23.80 -27.06
N LEU A 103 -17.85 22.99 -26.05
CA LEU A 103 -18.73 21.93 -25.55
C LEU A 103 -20.07 22.45 -25.01
N TYR A 104 -20.12 23.70 -24.54
CA TYR A 104 -21.32 24.33 -23.99
C TYR A 104 -22.17 25.06 -25.04
N GLU A 105 -21.75 25.06 -26.30
CA GLU A 105 -22.54 25.60 -27.41
C GLU A 105 -23.53 24.55 -27.94
N PRO A 106 -24.71 24.94 -28.43
CA PRO A 106 -25.65 24.00 -29.05
C PRO A 106 -25.01 23.33 -30.27
N GLY A 107 -24.85 22.01 -30.24
CA GLY A 107 -24.13 21.24 -31.25
C GLY A 107 -22.61 21.16 -31.05
N GLY A 108 -22.09 21.68 -29.94
CA GLY A 108 -20.67 21.79 -29.63
C GLY A 108 -19.96 20.52 -29.20
N MET A 109 -20.63 19.37 -29.24
CA MET A 109 -20.02 18.06 -28.93
C MET A 109 -19.07 17.66 -30.07
N PRO A 110 -17.75 17.55 -29.83
CA PRO A 110 -16.81 17.17 -30.88
C PRO A 110 -17.12 15.78 -31.43
N ASP A 111 -16.85 15.58 -32.73
CA ASP A 111 -17.00 14.26 -33.33
C ASP A 111 -15.95 13.29 -32.76
N LEU A 112 -16.33 12.03 -32.67
CA LEU A 112 -15.50 10.95 -32.14
C LEU A 112 -14.20 10.78 -32.96
N ARG A 113 -14.26 11.05 -34.27
CA ARG A 113 -13.11 10.97 -35.18
C ARG A 113 -12.08 12.05 -34.87
N ASP A 114 -12.53 13.27 -34.63
CA ASP A 114 -11.66 14.41 -34.32
C ASP A 114 -10.96 14.21 -32.97
N LEU A 115 -11.70 13.73 -31.95
CA LEU A 115 -11.16 13.39 -30.63
C LEU A 115 -10.09 12.28 -30.71
N LYS A 116 -10.34 11.22 -31.50
CA LYS A 116 -9.35 10.14 -31.69
C LYS A 116 -8.09 10.65 -32.40
N GLY A 117 -8.23 11.56 -33.35
CA GLY A 117 -7.12 12.19 -34.06
C GLY A 117 -6.25 13.06 -33.14
N GLU A 118 -6.87 13.89 -32.29
CA GLU A 118 -6.14 14.73 -31.34
C GLU A 118 -5.38 13.92 -30.27
N VAL A 119 -5.92 12.77 -29.86
CA VAL A 119 -5.26 11.88 -28.89
C VAL A 119 -4.16 11.04 -29.56
N SER A 120 -4.39 10.49 -30.75
CA SER A 120 -3.43 9.58 -31.41
C SER A 120 -2.27 10.31 -32.09
N GLY A 121 -2.43 11.57 -32.49
CA GLY A 121 -1.36 12.38 -33.10
C GLY A 121 -0.34 12.94 -32.10
N ARG A 122 -0.40 12.53 -30.83
CA ARG A 122 0.39 13.10 -29.72
C ARG A 122 1.10 12.07 -28.84
N ASP A 123 1.03 10.78 -29.22
CA ASP A 123 1.94 9.73 -28.76
C ASP A 123 3.32 9.87 -29.45
#